data_AF-A0A3N5YG23-F1
#
_entry.id   AF-A0A3N5YG23-F1
#
_cell.length_a   1.000
_cell.length_b   1.000
_cell.length_c   1.000
_cell.angle_alpha   90.00
_cell.angle_beta   90.00
_cell.angle_gamma   90.00
#
_symmetry.space_group_name_H-M   'P 1'
#
loop_
_entity.id
_entity.type
_entity.pdbx_description
1 polymer ?
#
loop_
_entity_poly.entity_id
_entity_poly.type
_entity_poly.pdbx_seq_one_letter_code
_entity_poly.pdbx_strand_id
1 'polypeptide(L)'
;IIPETVTLRGTTRHFQPHIQDMIDLRMKEVLKGVDISMGVITNIKYERRYPAVVNTLKETVDAIQAATAVAGKDNIITNIPLIMGSEDFAFMLQARPGAYIAIGAGMPRENGMFHRPGFDFNDKILTTGADYWITLVESLLH
;
A
#
# COMPACT_ATOMS: atom_id res chain seq x y z
N ILE A 1 -3.17 -24.35 37.03
CA ILE A 1 -1.80 -23.81 36.86
C ILE A 1 -1.95 -22.42 36.25
N ILE A 2 -1.37 -21.37 36.84
CA ILE A 2 -1.40 -20.00 36.31
C ILE A 2 -0.13 -19.79 35.47
N PRO A 3 -0.21 -19.31 34.21
CA PRO A 3 0.96 -19.15 33.35
C PRO A 3 1.85 -17.99 33.78
N GLU A 4 3.18 -18.18 33.70
CA GLU A 4 4.17 -17.17 34.08
C GLU A 4 4.46 -16.14 32.97
N THR A 5 4.25 -16.51 31.69
CA THR A 5 4.56 -15.64 30.55
C THR A 5 3.54 -15.79 29.42
N VAL A 6 3.41 -14.74 28.62
CA VAL A 6 2.63 -14.72 27.38
C VAL A 6 3.39 -13.98 26.29
N THR A 7 3.26 -14.42 25.04
CA THR A 7 3.82 -13.73 23.87
C THR A 7 2.69 -13.30 22.95
N LEU A 8 2.61 -12.00 22.67
CA LEU A 8 1.70 -11.43 21.69
C LEU A 8 2.45 -11.09 20.41
N ARG A 9 1.84 -11.37 19.26
CA ARG A 9 2.38 -11.05 17.93
C ARG A 9 1.29 -10.46 17.07
N GLY A 10 1.66 -9.54 16.20
CA GLY A 10 0.74 -8.88 15.30
C GLY A 10 1.45 -8.03 14.28
N THR A 11 0.66 -7.35 13.46
CA THR A 11 1.15 -6.42 12.43
C THR A 11 0.45 -5.09 12.57
N THR A 12 1.16 -4.01 12.28
CA THR A 12 0.58 -2.68 12.15
C THR A 12 0.49 -2.28 10.67
N ARG A 13 -0.44 -1.38 10.37
CA ARG A 13 -0.68 -0.81 9.04
C ARG A 13 -0.96 0.68 9.21
N HIS A 14 -0.52 1.47 8.25
CA HIS A 14 -0.69 2.92 8.24
C HIS A 14 -0.63 3.43 6.79
N PHE A 15 -1.20 4.61 6.54
CA PHE A 15 -1.18 5.25 5.22
C PHE A 15 -0.16 6.40 5.14
N GLN A 16 0.40 6.81 6.27
CA GLN A 16 1.28 7.97 6.36
C GLN A 16 2.48 7.65 7.25
N PRO A 17 3.71 8.02 6.85
CA PRO A 17 4.92 7.68 7.60
C PRO A 17 4.88 8.09 9.08
N HIS A 18 4.40 9.29 9.39
CA HIS A 18 4.36 9.80 10.77
C HIS A 18 3.40 9.00 11.67
N ILE A 19 2.40 8.32 11.10
CA ILE A 19 1.51 7.43 11.86
C ILE A 19 2.26 6.18 12.31
N GLN A 20 3.24 5.69 11.54
CA GLN A 20 4.10 4.58 11.97
C GLN A 20 4.94 4.95 13.20
N ASP A 21 5.44 6.19 13.24
CA ASP A 21 6.19 6.72 14.39
C ASP A 21 5.30 6.81 15.62
N MET A 22 4.08 7.32 15.44
CA MET A 22 3.08 7.39 16.49
C MET A 22 2.74 5.99 17.02
N ILE A 23 2.53 5.01 16.15
CA ILE A 23 2.24 3.62 16.54
C ILE A 23 3.35 3.04 17.43
N ASP A 24 4.61 3.15 17.00
CA ASP A 24 5.76 2.66 17.75
C ASP A 24 5.84 3.31 19.14
N LEU A 25 5.74 4.64 19.19
CA LEU A 25 5.75 5.40 20.44
C LEU A 25 4.60 5.00 21.37
N ARG A 26 3.37 5.00 20.86
CA ARG A 26 2.17 4.72 21.66
C ARG A 26 2.14 3.30 22.20
N MET A 27 2.63 2.30 21.45
CA MET A 27 2.71 0.94 21.98
C MET A 27 3.66 0.86 23.17
N LYS A 28 4.83 1.53 23.10
CA LYS A 28 5.78 1.57 24.23
C LYS A 28 5.19 2.27 25.45
N GLU A 29 4.48 3.38 25.25
CA GLU A 29 3.81 4.11 26.34
C GLU A 29 2.70 3.29 27.01
N VAL A 30 1.85 2.64 26.21
CA VAL A 30 0.77 1.78 26.74
C VAL A 30 1.34 0.62 27.54
N LEU A 31 2.37 -0.06 27.03
CA LEU A 31 3.01 -1.18 27.73
C LEU A 31 3.64 -0.74 29.05
N LYS A 32 4.26 0.44 29.12
CA LYS A 32 4.75 1.01 30.37
C LYS A 32 3.63 1.22 31.40
N GLY A 33 2.45 1.67 30.95
CA GLY A 33 1.26 1.78 31.81
C GLY A 33 0.77 0.42 32.31
N VAL A 34 0.81 -0.62 31.47
CA VAL A 34 0.47 -1.99 31.85
C VAL A 34 1.44 -2.54 32.89
N ASP A 35 2.75 -2.34 32.70
CA ASP A 35 3.77 -2.76 33.67
C ASP A 35 3.51 -2.18 35.06
N ILE A 36 3.24 -0.87 35.14
CA ILE A 36 2.95 -0.17 36.40
C ILE A 36 1.64 -0.65 37.04
N SER A 37 0.58 -0.79 36.25
CA SER A 37 -0.76 -1.10 36.78
C SER A 37 -0.95 -2.57 37.16
N MET A 38 -0.25 -3.47 36.49
CA MET A 38 -0.43 -4.93 36.66
C MET A 38 0.75 -5.60 37.35
N GLY A 39 1.85 -4.89 37.63
CA GLY A 39 3.04 -5.46 38.26
C GLY A 39 3.76 -6.48 37.38
N VAL A 40 3.70 -6.28 36.05
CA VAL A 40 4.32 -7.16 35.05
C VAL A 40 5.53 -6.49 34.41
N ILE A 41 6.30 -7.27 33.66
CA ILE A 41 7.41 -6.77 32.84
C ILE A 41 7.09 -7.07 31.38
N THR A 42 7.07 -6.05 30.54
CA THR A 42 6.86 -6.21 29.09
C THR A 42 8.14 -5.92 28.31
N ASN A 43 8.31 -6.64 27.20
CA ASN A 43 9.35 -6.37 26.22
C ASN A 43 8.71 -6.33 24.83
N ILE A 44 8.94 -5.26 24.08
CA ILE A 44 8.40 -5.07 22.74
C ILE A 44 9.52 -5.00 21.70
N LYS A 45 9.40 -5.84 20.68
CA LYS A 45 10.16 -5.73 19.43
C LYS A 45 9.23 -5.18 18.36
N TYR A 46 9.41 -3.91 17.98
CA TYR A 46 8.74 -3.30 16.84
C TYR A 46 9.65 -3.29 15.62
N GLU A 47 9.28 -4.03 14.57
CA GLU A 47 10.03 -4.10 13.32
C GLU A 47 9.30 -3.31 12.24
N ARG A 48 9.97 -2.27 11.71
CA ARG A 48 9.45 -1.52 10.56
C ARG A 48 9.71 -2.31 9.29
N ARG A 49 8.64 -2.79 8.67
CA ARG A 49 8.68 -3.55 7.42
C ARG A 49 8.30 -2.63 6.26
N TYR A 50 7.18 -2.87 5.60
CA TYR A 50 6.77 -2.10 4.43
C TYR A 50 6.32 -0.68 4.79
N PRO A 51 6.87 0.36 4.14
CA PRO A 51 6.35 1.72 4.22
C PRO A 51 5.02 1.84 3.46
N ALA A 52 4.32 2.96 3.64
CA ALA A 52 3.13 3.27 2.86
C ALA A 52 3.51 3.64 1.43
N VAL A 53 2.74 3.18 0.43
CA VAL A 53 2.83 3.66 -0.95
C VAL A 53 2.29 5.09 -0.98
N VAL A 54 3.18 6.06 -1.24
CA VAL A 54 2.82 7.47 -1.32
C VAL A 54 3.34 7.99 -2.66
N ASN A 55 2.42 8.23 -3.58
CA ASN A 55 2.75 8.83 -4.88
C ASN A 55 3.05 10.32 -4.70
N THR A 56 4.00 10.82 -5.49
CA THR A 56 4.29 12.26 -5.58
C THR A 56 3.31 12.96 -6.53
N LEU A 57 2.95 14.21 -6.22
CA LEU A 57 1.87 14.91 -6.92
C LEU A 57 2.15 15.06 -8.43
N LYS A 58 3.36 15.50 -8.80
CA LYS A 58 3.73 15.72 -10.21
C LYS A 58 3.62 14.42 -11.01
N GLU A 59 4.26 13.36 -10.54
CA GLU A 59 4.28 12.07 -11.22
C GLU A 59 2.90 11.41 -11.24
N THR A 60 2.05 11.69 -10.25
CA THR A 60 0.64 11.28 -10.27
C THR A 60 -0.12 12.00 -11.39
N VAL A 61 0.11 13.30 -11.59
CA VAL A 61 -0.51 14.07 -12.68
C VAL A 61 -0.05 13.55 -14.03
N ASP A 62 1.25 13.29 -14.20
CA ASP A 62 1.81 12.73 -15.44
C ASP A 62 1.20 11.35 -15.75
N ALA A 63 1.10 10.49 -14.73
CA ALA A 63 0.44 9.18 -14.85
C ALA A 63 -1.05 9.30 -15.23
N ILE A 64 -1.78 10.24 -14.62
CA ILE A 64 -3.19 10.50 -14.96
C ILE A 64 -3.33 10.96 -16.40
N GLN A 65 -2.45 11.83 -16.89
CA GLN A 65 -2.49 12.32 -18.27
C GLN A 65 -2.26 11.20 -19.28
N ALA A 66 -1.23 10.38 -19.07
CA ALA A 66 -0.95 9.23 -19.92
C ALA A 66 -2.10 8.21 -19.91
N ALA A 67 -2.63 7.88 -18.72
CA ALA A 67 -3.77 6.99 -18.59
C ALA A 67 -5.02 7.55 -19.30
N THR A 68 -5.27 8.86 -19.17
CA THR A 68 -6.39 9.55 -19.83
C THR A 68 -6.27 9.49 -21.35
N ALA A 69 -5.07 9.65 -21.90
CA ALA A 69 -4.83 9.58 -23.33
C ALA A 69 -5.12 8.18 -23.90
N VAL A 70 -4.82 7.12 -23.14
CA VAL A 70 -5.02 5.72 -23.57
C VAL A 70 -6.44 5.23 -23.33
N ALA A 71 -6.96 5.41 -22.12
CA ALA A 71 -8.23 4.82 -21.71
C ALA A 71 -9.43 5.78 -21.90
N GLY A 72 -9.18 7.07 -22.16
CA GLY A 72 -10.23 8.10 -22.18
C GLY A 72 -10.63 8.56 -20.78
N LYS A 73 -11.01 9.84 -20.67
CA LYS A 73 -11.27 10.53 -19.39
C LYS A 73 -12.31 9.83 -18.52
N ASP A 74 -13.36 9.29 -19.12
CA ASP A 74 -14.48 8.65 -18.39
C ASP A 74 -14.09 7.32 -17.75
N ASN A 75 -12.93 6.75 -18.11
CA ASN A 75 -12.41 5.49 -17.58
C ASN A 75 -11.33 5.70 -16.50
N ILE A 76 -11.08 6.93 -16.07
CA ILE A 76 -10.05 7.25 -15.07
C ILE A 76 -10.68 7.51 -13.71
N ILE A 77 -10.17 6.82 -12.69
CA ILE A 77 -10.56 6.99 -11.29
C ILE A 77 -9.36 7.55 -10.52
N THR A 78 -9.44 8.83 -10.14
CA THR A 78 -8.36 9.51 -9.38
C THR A 78 -8.56 9.46 -7.87
N ASN A 79 -9.80 9.26 -7.42
CA ASN A 79 -10.15 9.16 -6.01
C ASN A 79 -10.43 7.69 -5.63
N ILE A 80 -9.39 6.85 -5.70
CA ILE A 80 -9.50 5.45 -5.29
C ILE A 80 -9.56 5.34 -3.76
N PRO A 81 -10.37 4.41 -3.21
CA PRO A 81 -10.28 4.06 -1.80
C PRO A 81 -8.87 3.59 -1.45
N LEU A 82 -8.39 3.97 -0.27
CA LEU A 82 -7.09 3.52 0.20
C LEU A 82 -7.11 2.02 0.48
N ILE A 83 -6.07 1.30 0.03
CA ILE A 83 -5.96 -0.15 0.17
C ILE A 83 -4.93 -0.49 1.26
N MET A 84 -5.30 -1.39 2.17
CA MET A 84 -4.46 -1.83 3.30
C MET A 84 -3.45 -2.94 2.95
N GLY A 85 -3.30 -3.25 1.66
CA GLY A 85 -2.27 -4.13 1.15
C GLY A 85 -0.88 -3.58 1.43
N SER A 86 0.11 -4.47 1.57
CA SER A 86 1.52 -4.09 1.60
C SER A 86 2.08 -4.24 0.20
N GLU A 87 2.84 -3.26 -0.26
CA GLU A 87 3.41 -3.19 -1.61
C GLU A 87 4.84 -2.67 -1.51
N ASP A 88 5.80 -3.41 -2.08
CA ASP A 88 7.23 -3.14 -1.93
C ASP A 88 7.72 -2.02 -2.86
N PHE A 89 6.93 -1.66 -3.88
CA PHE A 89 7.16 -0.45 -4.68
C PHE A 89 7.24 0.83 -3.82
N ALA A 90 6.66 0.81 -2.60
CA ALA A 90 6.82 1.89 -1.63
C ALA A 90 8.30 2.23 -1.34
N PHE A 91 9.21 1.25 -1.38
CA PHE A 91 10.64 1.50 -1.22
C PHE A 91 11.25 2.26 -2.40
N MET A 92 10.78 2.00 -3.63
CA MET A 92 11.19 2.77 -4.80
C MET A 92 10.74 4.22 -4.69
N LEU A 93 9.51 4.45 -4.21
CA LEU A 93 8.95 5.79 -3.99
C LEU A 93 9.64 6.57 -2.87
N GLN A 94 10.26 5.89 -1.91
CA GLN A 94 11.12 6.56 -0.91
C GLN A 94 12.45 7.03 -1.52
N ALA A 95 12.96 6.32 -2.53
CA ALA A 95 14.21 6.66 -3.17
C ALA A 95 14.05 7.74 -4.26
N ARG A 96 12.91 7.77 -4.96
CA ARG A 96 12.66 8.69 -6.08
C ARG A 96 11.19 9.09 -6.15
N PRO A 97 10.87 10.33 -6.60
CA PRO A 97 9.52 10.70 -7.00
C PRO A 97 8.95 9.70 -8.02
N GLY A 98 7.67 9.37 -7.88
CA GLY A 98 7.02 8.37 -8.71
C GLY A 98 5.53 8.22 -8.40
N ALA A 99 4.87 7.45 -9.27
CA ALA A 99 3.48 7.08 -9.10
C ALA A 99 3.30 5.58 -9.33
N TYR A 100 2.68 4.93 -8.36
CA TYR A 100 2.14 3.59 -8.47
C TYR A 100 0.65 3.68 -8.76
N ILE A 101 0.22 3.11 -9.89
CA ILE A 101 -1.19 3.13 -10.33
C ILE A 101 -1.74 1.72 -10.49
N ALA A 102 -3.06 1.59 -10.42
CA ALA A 102 -3.76 0.35 -10.70
C ALA A 102 -4.40 0.38 -12.09
N ILE A 103 -4.40 -0.76 -12.77
CA ILE A 103 -5.19 -0.99 -13.98
C ILE A 103 -6.44 -1.79 -13.64
N GLY A 104 -7.59 -1.40 -14.20
CA GLY A 104 -8.83 -2.14 -14.01
C GLY A 104 -8.77 -3.51 -14.67
N ALA A 105 -8.78 -4.58 -13.87
CA ALA A 105 -8.75 -5.97 -14.37
C ALA A 105 -10.14 -6.58 -14.61
N GLY A 106 -11.20 -5.77 -14.65
CA GLY A 106 -12.58 -6.21 -14.83
C GLY A 106 -13.41 -6.18 -13.55
N MET A 107 -14.68 -6.62 -13.64
CA MET A 107 -15.60 -6.62 -12.51
C MET A 107 -15.21 -7.67 -11.46
N PRO A 108 -15.41 -7.39 -10.16
CA PRO A 108 -15.18 -8.38 -9.11
C PRO A 108 -16.00 -9.63 -9.40
N ARG A 109 -15.32 -10.78 -9.52
CA ARG A 109 -15.96 -12.09 -9.57
C ARG A 109 -15.97 -12.70 -8.18
N GLU A 110 -16.97 -13.52 -7.89
CA GLU A 110 -16.95 -14.35 -6.68
C GLU A 110 -15.67 -15.19 -6.66
N ASN A 111 -14.89 -15.11 -5.58
CA ASN A 111 -13.56 -15.72 -5.45
C ASN A 111 -12.46 -15.25 -6.42
N GLY A 112 -12.70 -14.23 -7.24
CA GLY A 112 -11.73 -13.68 -8.20
C GLY A 112 -10.78 -12.61 -7.65
N MET A 113 -10.63 -12.49 -6.32
CA MET A 113 -9.70 -11.53 -5.72
C MET A 113 -8.25 -12.00 -5.84
N PHE A 114 -7.31 -11.06 -5.80
CA PHE A 114 -5.89 -11.36 -5.67
C PHE A 114 -5.63 -12.36 -4.53
N HIS A 115 -4.66 -13.25 -4.74
CA HIS A 115 -4.28 -14.34 -3.82
C HIS A 115 -5.34 -15.41 -3.58
N ARG A 116 -6.41 -15.48 -4.37
CA ARG A 116 -7.37 -16.61 -4.33
C ARG A 116 -7.11 -17.60 -5.47
N PRO A 117 -7.36 -18.90 -5.28
CA PRO A 117 -7.19 -19.92 -6.34
C PRO A 117 -8.04 -19.67 -7.59
N GLY A 118 -9.18 -19.00 -7.44
CA GLY A 118 -10.07 -18.65 -8.56
C GLY A 118 -9.72 -17.33 -9.24
N PHE A 119 -8.56 -16.74 -8.95
CA PHE A 119 -8.09 -15.55 -9.66
C PHE A 119 -7.82 -15.90 -11.12
N ASP A 120 -8.41 -15.12 -12.02
CA ASP A 120 -8.31 -15.25 -13.47
C ASP A 120 -7.87 -13.89 -14.02
N PHE A 121 -6.70 -13.85 -14.65
CA PHE A 121 -6.15 -12.62 -15.16
C PHE A 121 -6.90 -12.19 -16.43
N ASN A 122 -7.20 -10.90 -16.57
CA ASN A 122 -7.88 -10.40 -17.76
C ASN A 122 -6.87 -10.05 -18.85
N ASP A 123 -6.54 -11.00 -19.73
CA ASP A 123 -5.57 -10.80 -20.83
C ASP A 123 -5.90 -9.62 -21.76
N LYS A 124 -7.17 -9.19 -21.81
CA LYS A 124 -7.60 -8.05 -22.63
C LYS A 124 -6.97 -6.72 -22.18
N ILE A 125 -6.43 -6.65 -20.97
CA ILE A 125 -5.80 -5.43 -20.44
C ILE A 125 -4.32 -5.32 -20.81
N LEU A 126 -3.73 -6.35 -21.41
CA LEU A 126 -2.29 -6.37 -21.71
C LEU A 126 -1.90 -5.23 -22.65
N THR A 127 -2.65 -5.03 -23.74
CA THR A 127 -2.38 -3.94 -24.68
C THR A 127 -2.61 -2.57 -24.06
N THR A 128 -3.69 -2.40 -23.29
CA THR A 128 -3.94 -1.15 -22.55
C THR A 128 -2.81 -0.81 -21.58
N GLY A 129 -2.29 -1.80 -20.86
CA GLY A 129 -1.15 -1.60 -19.96
C GLY A 129 0.14 -1.25 -20.70
N ALA A 130 0.41 -1.90 -21.84
CA ALA A 130 1.56 -1.57 -22.68
C ALA A 130 1.46 -0.16 -23.27
N ASP A 131 0.31 0.19 -23.85
CA ASP A 131 0.03 1.50 -24.44
C ASP A 131 0.16 2.61 -23.40
N TYR A 132 -0.27 2.38 -22.15
CA TYR A 132 -0.06 3.31 -21.03
C TYR A 132 1.42 3.63 -20.82
N TRP A 133 2.28 2.61 -20.73
CA TRP A 133 3.71 2.83 -20.50
C TRP A 133 4.40 3.49 -21.69
N ILE A 134 4.04 3.11 -22.92
CA ILE A 134 4.55 3.76 -24.14
C ILE A 134 4.18 5.25 -24.11
N THR A 135 2.89 5.55 -23.93
CA THR A 135 2.37 6.93 -23.90
C THR A 135 3.02 7.76 -22.80
N LEU A 136 3.19 7.19 -21.61
CA LEU A 136 3.84 7.87 -20.49
C LEU A 136 5.28 8.24 -20.83
N VAL A 137 6.06 7.28 -21.31
CA VAL A 137 7.47 7.50 -21.66
C VAL A 137 7.60 8.51 -22.80
N GLU A 138 6.77 8.39 -23.84
CA GLU A 138 6.77 9.33 -24.96
C GLU A 138 6.44 10.76 -24.48
N SER A 139 5.42 10.93 -23.64
CA SER A 139 5.01 12.24 -23.12
C SER A 139 6.05 12.94 -22.24
N LEU A 140 6.96 12.17 -21.63
CA LEU A 140 7.98 12.70 -20.72
C LEU A 140 9.32 12.97 -21.40
N LEU A 141 9.60 12.30 -22.52
CA LEU A 141 10.91 12.29 -23.17
C LEU A 141 10.94 12.89 -24.58
N HIS A 142 9.78 13.18 -25.18
CA HIS A 142 9.68 13.94 -26.44
C HIS A 142 9.46 15.43 -26.17
#